data_AF-A0A7S6M8K4-F1
#
_entry.id   AF-A0A7S6M8K4-F1
#
_cell.length_a   1.000
_cell.length_b   1.000
_cell.length_c   1.000
_cell.angle_alpha   90.00
_cell.angle_beta   90.00
_cell.angle_gamma   90.00
#
_symmetry.space_group_name_H-M   'P 1'
#
loop_
_entity.id
_entity.type
_entity.pdbx_description
1 polymer ?
#
loop_
_entity_poly.entity_id
_entity_poly.type
_entity_poly.pdbx_seq_one_letter_code
_entity_poly.pdbx_strand_id
1 'polypeptide(L)'
;MRDAERLLAMAREAQRISGGGVRGGRFPSEGTAAASAAVRNTSRVVQAAASGADGEGVRRAIDTLEEMCRRQRLAIPEGLRHSLYQVLAAEVLVNAAIMDSSPSMVAVATVYNGVLAELVESPEFTTVRDTPGILRQAAIRNPSDPKGFLRKVFATVAELERDPEFKTFQDTPGILRQAAIRNLSDPKGFLRTAMATVAELERDPEFESLRNTPGMIRHAAVHNPSDPKGFLRKVLRPKPETADPAVKPWTETVTDRTEGADNVRQR
;
A
#
# COMPACT_ATOMS: atom_id res chain seq x y z
N MET A 1 -22.27 -4.47 24.63
CA MET A 1 -21.47 -3.41 23.94
C MET A 1 -20.43 -2.78 24.86
N ARG A 2 -20.80 -2.04 25.93
CA ARG A 2 -19.82 -1.41 26.85
C ARG A 2 -18.76 -2.36 27.43
N ASP A 3 -19.13 -3.58 27.81
CA ASP A 3 -18.14 -4.58 28.30
C ASP A 3 -17.15 -5.04 27.24
N ALA A 4 -17.60 -5.14 25.99
CA ALA A 4 -16.76 -5.53 24.86
C ALA A 4 -15.74 -4.43 24.53
N GLU A 5 -16.17 -3.17 24.51
CA GLU A 5 -15.28 -2.01 24.33
C GLU A 5 -14.23 -1.93 25.44
N ARG A 6 -14.64 -2.14 26.70
CA ARG A 6 -13.72 -2.21 27.84
C ARG A 6 -12.67 -3.31 27.66
N LEU A 7 -13.08 -4.50 27.25
CA LEU A 7 -12.15 -5.62 27.04
C LEU A 7 -11.15 -5.34 25.90
N LEU A 8 -11.59 -4.73 24.79
CA LEU A 8 -10.68 -4.29 23.72
C LEU A 8 -9.67 -3.28 24.23
N ALA A 9 -10.12 -2.27 24.99
CA ALA A 9 -9.24 -1.26 25.55
C ALA A 9 -8.19 -1.88 26.49
N MET A 10 -8.61 -2.80 27.37
CA MET A 10 -7.71 -3.54 28.25
C MET A 10 -6.68 -4.37 27.47
N ALA A 11 -7.12 -5.07 26.42
CA ALA A 11 -6.23 -5.87 25.59
C ALA A 11 -5.17 -5.02 24.87
N ARG A 12 -5.57 -3.87 24.34
CA ARG A 12 -4.66 -2.89 23.72
C ARG A 12 -3.66 -2.32 24.71
N GLU A 13 -4.11 -1.97 25.92
CA GLU A 13 -3.23 -1.42 26.95
C GLU A 13 -2.23 -2.44 27.45
N ALA A 14 -2.67 -3.67 27.77
CA ALA A 14 -1.76 -4.76 28.14
C ALA A 14 -0.72 -5.02 27.04
N GLN A 15 -1.18 -5.01 25.77
CA GLN A 15 -0.30 -5.18 24.63
C GLN A 15 0.72 -4.03 24.49
N ARG A 16 0.31 -2.78 24.72
CA ARG A 16 1.19 -1.60 24.71
C ARG A 16 2.28 -1.70 25.77
N ILE A 17 1.92 -2.09 26.99
CA ILE A 17 2.88 -2.28 28.10
C ILE A 17 3.88 -3.40 27.79
N SER A 18 3.42 -4.49 27.18
CA SER A 18 4.28 -5.66 26.91
C SER A 18 5.32 -5.44 25.80
N GLY A 19 5.10 -4.48 24.88
CA GLY A 19 6.01 -4.14 23.78
C GLY A 19 6.26 -5.24 22.72
N GLY A 20 5.80 -6.47 22.91
CA GLY A 20 6.06 -7.60 22.01
C GLY A 20 5.10 -7.71 20.84
N GLY A 21 5.58 -8.02 19.63
CA GLY A 21 4.69 -8.22 18.47
C GLY A 21 3.72 -9.42 18.62
N VAL A 22 2.55 -9.34 18.00
CA VAL A 22 1.61 -10.45 17.84
C VAL A 22 2.05 -11.23 16.60
N ARG A 23 2.90 -12.25 16.77
CA ARG A 23 3.40 -13.13 15.69
C ARG A 23 3.39 -14.59 16.10
N GLY A 24 2.78 -15.44 15.28
CA GLY A 24 2.68 -16.88 15.50
C GLY A 24 1.23 -17.28 15.75
N GLY A 25 0.67 -18.10 14.88
CA GLY A 25 -0.69 -18.60 15.02
C GLY A 25 -0.69 -19.95 15.70
N ARG A 26 -1.48 -20.09 16.77
CA ARG A 26 -2.18 -21.36 17.00
C ARG A 26 -3.54 -21.26 16.33
N PHE A 27 -4.04 -22.39 15.86
CA PHE A 27 -5.39 -22.48 15.31
C PHE A 27 -6.40 -21.96 16.36
N PRO A 28 -7.41 -21.17 15.94
CA PRO A 28 -8.47 -20.71 16.82
C PRO A 28 -9.18 -21.91 17.45
N SER A 29 -9.63 -21.79 18.69
CA SER A 29 -10.46 -22.84 19.32
C SER A 29 -11.79 -22.98 18.57
N GLU A 30 -12.47 -24.12 18.73
CA GLU A 30 -13.80 -24.32 18.13
C GLU A 30 -14.79 -23.23 18.55
N GLY A 31 -14.72 -22.77 19.82
CA GLY A 31 -15.53 -21.64 20.30
C GLY A 31 -15.22 -20.31 19.61
N THR A 32 -13.95 -20.04 19.30
CA THR A 32 -13.54 -18.87 18.50
C THR A 32 -14.06 -18.97 17.08
N ALA A 33 -13.96 -20.14 16.44
CA ALA A 33 -14.46 -20.37 15.09
C ALA A 33 -15.98 -20.20 15.00
N ALA A 34 -16.73 -20.76 15.96
CA ALA A 34 -18.18 -20.64 16.05
C ALA A 34 -18.64 -19.19 16.28
N ALA A 35 -18.03 -18.46 17.23
CA ALA A 35 -18.36 -17.07 17.48
C ALA A 35 -18.00 -16.15 16.29
N SER A 36 -16.88 -16.41 15.61
CA SER A 36 -16.47 -15.72 14.39
C SER A 36 -17.48 -15.95 13.25
N ALA A 37 -17.92 -17.19 13.05
CA ALA A 37 -18.93 -17.53 12.06
C ALA A 37 -20.29 -16.90 12.38
N ALA A 38 -20.71 -16.93 13.65
CA ALA A 38 -21.95 -16.31 14.10
C ALA A 38 -21.98 -14.81 13.79
N VAL A 39 -20.89 -14.09 14.06
CA VAL A 39 -20.79 -12.64 13.78
C VAL A 39 -20.89 -12.32 12.30
N ARG A 40 -20.28 -13.13 11.44
CA ARG A 40 -20.45 -13.02 9.97
C ARG A 40 -21.89 -13.24 9.53
N ASN A 41 -22.61 -14.16 10.17
CA ASN A 41 -23.95 -14.56 9.76
C ASN A 41 -25.09 -13.71 10.36
N THR A 42 -24.83 -12.92 11.39
CA THR A 42 -25.88 -12.18 12.14
C THR A 42 -25.72 -10.67 12.07
N SER A 43 -24.50 -10.15 11.93
CA SER A 43 -24.30 -8.71 11.79
C SER A 43 -24.41 -8.32 10.32
N ARG A 44 -25.51 -7.66 9.92
CA ARG A 44 -25.68 -7.12 8.55
C ARG A 44 -24.49 -6.27 8.09
N VAL A 45 -23.84 -5.55 9.01
CA VAL A 45 -22.64 -4.74 8.73
C VAL A 45 -21.43 -5.62 8.38
N VAL A 46 -21.23 -6.71 9.12
CA VAL A 46 -20.16 -7.68 8.83
C VAL A 46 -20.50 -8.53 7.61
N GLN A 47 -21.78 -8.83 7.42
CA GLN A 47 -22.30 -9.62 6.31
C GLN A 47 -22.15 -8.87 4.99
N ALA A 48 -22.46 -7.57 4.97
CA ALA A 48 -22.21 -6.67 3.84
C ALA A 48 -20.71 -6.56 3.51
N ALA A 49 -19.84 -6.54 4.52
CA ALA A 49 -18.39 -6.58 4.35
C ALA A 49 -17.86 -7.95 3.90
N ALA A 50 -18.51 -9.04 4.33
CA ALA A 50 -18.12 -10.43 4.04
C ALA A 50 -18.66 -10.94 2.70
N SER A 51 -19.69 -10.32 2.12
CA SER A 51 -20.21 -10.62 0.78
C SER A 51 -19.33 -10.10 -0.36
N GLY A 52 -18.26 -9.37 -0.06
CA GLY A 52 -17.18 -9.00 -0.99
C GLY A 52 -15.86 -9.70 -0.68
N ALA A 53 -14.80 -9.40 -1.44
CA ALA A 53 -13.44 -9.94 -1.25
C ALA A 53 -12.78 -9.60 0.12
N ASP A 54 -13.49 -8.89 1.01
CA ASP A 54 -12.97 -8.26 2.23
C ASP A 54 -13.35 -8.97 3.55
N GLY A 55 -14.08 -10.09 3.49
CA GLY A 55 -14.38 -10.92 4.68
C GLY A 55 -13.11 -11.47 5.37
N GLU A 56 -12.01 -11.57 4.64
CA GLU A 56 -10.71 -11.99 5.16
C GLU A 56 -10.13 -10.97 6.16
N GLY A 57 -10.36 -9.67 5.97
CA GLY A 57 -9.80 -8.64 6.84
C GLY A 57 -10.39 -8.67 8.25
N VAL A 58 -11.71 -8.84 8.35
CA VAL A 58 -12.39 -8.99 9.64
C VAL A 58 -11.95 -10.28 10.33
N ARG A 59 -11.85 -11.40 9.59
CA ARG A 59 -11.33 -12.66 10.14
C ARG A 59 -9.91 -12.48 10.68
N ARG A 60 -9.03 -11.86 9.89
CA ARG A 60 -7.64 -11.58 10.28
C ARG A 60 -7.57 -10.72 11.54
N ALA A 61 -8.44 -9.72 11.68
CA ALA A 61 -8.52 -8.91 12.88
C ALA A 61 -8.94 -9.73 14.10
N ILE A 62 -9.97 -10.58 13.97
CA ILE A 62 -10.42 -11.49 15.04
C ILE A 62 -9.29 -12.44 15.46
N ASP A 63 -8.67 -13.12 14.51
CA ASP A 63 -7.58 -14.07 14.78
C ASP A 63 -6.40 -13.36 15.50
N THR A 64 -6.09 -12.13 15.09
CA THR A 64 -5.04 -11.32 15.71
C THR A 64 -5.41 -10.88 17.13
N LEU A 65 -6.67 -10.48 17.37
CA LEU A 65 -7.18 -10.12 18.70
C LEU A 65 -7.12 -11.32 19.66
N GLU A 66 -7.53 -12.49 19.20
CA GLU A 66 -7.49 -13.72 20.01
C GLU A 66 -6.06 -14.07 20.42
N GLU A 67 -5.12 -14.02 19.48
CA GLU A 67 -3.71 -14.26 19.78
C GLU A 67 -3.14 -13.18 20.72
N MET A 68 -3.54 -11.92 20.56
CA MET A 68 -3.19 -10.83 21.46
C MET A 68 -3.69 -11.13 22.88
N CYS A 69 -5.00 -11.38 23.06
CA CYS A 69 -5.58 -11.70 24.36
C CYS A 69 -4.92 -12.93 25.01
N ARG A 70 -4.65 -13.99 24.23
CA ARG A 70 -3.97 -15.19 24.71
C ARG A 70 -2.57 -14.88 25.27
N ARG A 71 -1.76 -14.09 24.55
CA ARG A 71 -0.42 -13.68 25.01
C ARG A 71 -0.47 -12.86 26.27
N GLN A 72 -1.45 -11.97 26.36
CA GLN A 72 -1.67 -11.11 27.52
C GLN A 72 -2.41 -11.82 28.67
N ARG A 73 -2.70 -13.12 28.54
CA ARG A 73 -3.47 -13.92 29.52
C ARG A 73 -4.84 -13.31 29.86
N LEU A 74 -5.45 -12.66 28.88
CA LEU A 74 -6.79 -12.10 28.97
C LEU A 74 -7.80 -13.11 28.44
N ALA A 75 -8.62 -13.66 29.34
CA ALA A 75 -9.71 -14.53 28.95
C ALA A 75 -10.83 -13.69 28.31
N ILE A 76 -11.29 -14.11 27.14
CA ILE A 76 -12.48 -13.53 26.50
C ILE A 76 -13.68 -14.41 26.89
N PRO A 77 -14.62 -13.91 27.71
CA PRO A 77 -15.81 -14.67 28.06
C PRO A 77 -16.63 -15.03 26.81
N GLU A 78 -17.11 -16.26 26.72
CA GLU A 78 -17.82 -16.74 25.53
C GLU A 78 -19.03 -15.86 25.17
N GLY A 79 -19.82 -15.46 26.18
CA GLY A 79 -20.96 -14.56 26.00
C GLY A 79 -20.61 -13.15 25.51
N LEU A 80 -19.33 -12.73 25.60
CA LEU A 80 -18.87 -11.43 25.11
C LEU A 80 -18.25 -11.48 23.71
N ARG A 81 -17.83 -12.66 23.21
CA ARG A 81 -17.13 -12.81 21.93
C ARG A 81 -17.89 -12.20 20.76
N HIS A 82 -19.21 -12.43 20.71
CA HIS A 82 -20.05 -11.91 19.65
C HIS A 82 -20.01 -10.37 19.58
N SER A 83 -20.31 -9.69 20.68
CA SER A 83 -20.26 -8.22 20.74
C SER A 83 -18.84 -7.68 20.54
N LEU A 84 -17.82 -8.38 21.04
CA LEU A 84 -16.42 -8.02 20.87
C LEU A 84 -16.02 -7.97 19.40
N TYR A 85 -16.33 -9.02 18.65
CA TYR A 85 -16.00 -9.09 17.24
C TYR A 85 -16.86 -8.13 16.40
N GLN A 86 -18.09 -7.83 16.82
CA GLN A 86 -18.90 -6.79 16.17
C GLN A 86 -18.26 -5.42 16.28
N VAL A 87 -17.80 -5.02 17.48
CA VAL A 87 -17.08 -3.76 17.68
C VAL A 87 -15.82 -3.74 16.81
N LEU A 88 -15.01 -4.79 16.88
CA LEU A 88 -13.77 -4.87 16.11
C LEU A 88 -14.02 -4.79 14.60
N ALA A 89 -15.03 -5.48 14.09
CA ALA A 89 -15.36 -5.44 12.67
C ALA A 89 -15.80 -4.04 12.23
N ALA A 90 -16.59 -3.33 13.06
CA ALA A 90 -16.95 -1.95 12.80
C ALA A 90 -15.72 -1.03 12.75
N GLU A 91 -14.79 -1.15 13.71
CA GLU A 91 -13.54 -0.39 13.70
C GLU A 91 -12.71 -0.66 12.43
N VAL A 92 -12.63 -1.91 11.98
CA VAL A 92 -11.89 -2.29 10.76
C VAL A 92 -12.50 -1.61 9.53
N LEU A 93 -13.82 -1.60 9.41
CA LEU A 93 -14.51 -0.98 8.28
C LEU A 93 -14.39 0.55 8.29
N VAL A 94 -14.50 1.16 9.47
CA VAL A 94 -14.26 2.59 9.65
C VAL A 94 -12.82 2.94 9.23
N ASN A 95 -11.84 2.15 9.66
CA ASN A 95 -10.44 2.38 9.31
C ASN A 95 -10.15 2.19 7.83
N ALA A 96 -10.80 1.22 7.19
CA ALA A 96 -10.71 0.99 5.76
C ALA A 96 -11.18 2.22 4.98
N ALA A 97 -12.32 2.80 5.39
CA ALA A 97 -12.86 4.03 4.82
C ALA A 97 -11.95 5.25 5.07
N ILE A 98 -11.52 5.46 6.32
CA ILE A 98 -10.62 6.58 6.70
C ILE A 98 -9.31 6.54 5.91
N MET A 99 -8.78 5.35 5.64
CA MET A 99 -7.47 5.16 5.00
C MET A 99 -7.53 4.97 3.48
N ASP A 100 -8.72 5.00 2.86
CA ASP A 100 -8.92 4.63 1.46
C ASP A 100 -8.20 3.31 1.12
N SER A 101 -8.56 2.25 1.84
CA SER A 101 -7.86 0.97 1.82
C SER A 101 -8.83 -0.19 2.06
N SER A 102 -8.41 -1.42 1.75
CA SER A 102 -9.22 -2.60 2.10
C SER A 102 -9.14 -2.95 3.59
N PRO A 103 -10.20 -3.54 4.17
CA PRO A 103 -10.20 -4.11 5.53
C PRO A 103 -9.00 -4.99 5.86
N SER A 104 -8.57 -5.82 4.91
CA SER A 104 -7.43 -6.74 5.08
C SER A 104 -6.11 -6.01 5.37
N MET A 105 -5.90 -4.83 4.79
CA MET A 105 -4.68 -4.05 4.97
C MET A 105 -4.63 -3.34 6.33
N VAL A 106 -5.79 -2.94 6.86
CA VAL A 106 -5.88 -2.19 8.13
C VAL A 106 -6.21 -3.07 9.34
N ALA A 107 -6.55 -4.35 9.13
CA ALA A 107 -6.99 -5.28 10.17
C ALA A 107 -6.06 -5.31 11.39
N VAL A 108 -4.75 -5.51 11.16
CA VAL A 108 -3.78 -5.64 12.25
C VAL A 108 -3.59 -4.32 13.00
N ALA A 109 -3.49 -3.20 12.27
CA ALA A 109 -3.38 -1.88 12.87
C ALA A 109 -4.61 -1.53 13.73
N THR A 110 -5.79 -1.98 13.30
CA THR A 110 -7.05 -1.79 14.04
C THR A 110 -7.04 -2.54 15.37
N VAL A 111 -6.50 -3.76 15.41
CA VAL A 111 -6.41 -4.53 16.67
C VAL A 111 -5.56 -3.76 17.69
N TYR A 112 -4.41 -3.23 17.27
CA TYR A 112 -3.51 -2.46 18.13
C TYR A 112 -4.04 -1.10 18.56
N ASN A 113 -4.68 -0.35 17.65
CA ASN A 113 -4.93 1.08 17.85
C ASN A 113 -6.42 1.44 17.93
N GLY A 114 -7.33 0.54 17.58
CA GLY A 114 -8.74 0.89 17.38
C GLY A 114 -8.95 1.75 16.14
N VAL A 115 -9.86 2.72 16.23
CA VAL A 115 -10.14 3.66 15.14
C VAL A 115 -8.93 4.57 14.91
N LEU A 116 -8.47 4.66 13.67
CA LEU A 116 -7.26 5.37 13.24
C LEU A 116 -7.51 6.86 12.92
N ALA A 117 -8.68 7.40 13.27
CA ALA A 117 -9.00 8.82 13.07
C ALA A 117 -7.93 9.73 13.71
N GLU A 118 -7.50 9.43 14.94
CA GLU A 118 -6.44 10.20 15.60
C GLU A 118 -5.09 10.19 14.86
N LEU A 119 -4.79 9.15 14.08
CA LEU A 119 -3.58 9.10 13.27
C LEU A 119 -3.68 10.09 12.10
N VAL A 120 -4.84 10.15 11.46
CA VAL A 120 -5.11 11.01 10.30
C VAL A 120 -5.29 12.48 10.71
N GLU A 121 -5.99 12.70 11.82
CA GLU A 121 -6.32 14.03 12.35
C GLU A 121 -5.22 14.60 13.24
N SER A 122 -4.14 13.85 13.51
CA SER A 122 -3.06 14.32 14.36
C SER A 122 -2.48 15.66 13.86
N PRO A 123 -2.38 16.70 14.71
CA PRO A 123 -1.70 17.94 14.36
C PRO A 123 -0.21 17.72 14.02
N GLU A 124 0.38 16.66 14.59
CA GLU A 124 1.78 16.28 14.41
C GLU A 124 2.11 15.93 12.94
N PHE A 125 1.13 15.41 12.19
CA PHE A 125 1.33 14.87 10.84
C PHE A 125 0.61 15.69 9.76
N THR A 126 0.32 16.96 10.06
CA THR A 126 -0.33 17.90 9.14
C THR A 126 0.36 18.00 7.78
N THR A 127 1.70 17.93 7.76
CA THR A 127 2.53 18.02 6.54
C THR A 127 2.34 16.87 5.55
N VAL A 128 1.72 15.76 5.97
CA VAL A 128 1.45 14.60 5.12
C VAL A 128 -0.03 14.28 4.98
N ARG A 129 -0.93 15.16 5.45
CA ARG A 129 -2.38 14.98 5.30
C ARG A 129 -2.78 14.92 3.83
N ASP A 130 -2.17 15.75 2.99
CA ASP A 130 -2.41 15.77 1.54
C ASP A 130 -1.72 14.60 0.82
N THR A 131 -0.97 13.76 1.56
CA THR A 131 -0.37 12.52 1.06
C THR A 131 -0.88 11.32 1.88
N PRO A 132 -2.18 10.99 1.82
CA PRO A 132 -2.80 9.97 2.66
C PRO A 132 -2.14 8.58 2.52
N GLY A 133 -1.47 8.32 1.39
CA GLY A 133 -0.67 7.12 1.18
C GLY A 133 0.41 6.88 2.25
N ILE A 134 1.00 7.92 2.86
CA ILE A 134 2.03 7.79 3.91
C ILE A 134 1.39 7.33 5.23
N LEU A 135 0.27 7.92 5.62
CA LEU A 135 -0.48 7.53 6.82
C LEU A 135 -0.94 6.07 6.74
N ARG A 136 -1.47 5.69 5.57
CA ARG A 136 -1.84 4.30 5.27
C ARG A 136 -0.62 3.37 5.35
N GLN A 137 0.52 3.75 4.77
CA GLN A 137 1.74 2.93 4.87
C GLN A 137 2.25 2.79 6.30
N ALA A 138 2.15 3.83 7.13
CA ALA A 138 2.53 3.75 8.53
C ALA A 138 1.68 2.70 9.27
N ALA A 139 0.35 2.75 9.09
CA ALA A 139 -0.56 1.76 9.66
C ALA A 139 -0.27 0.32 9.19
N ILE A 140 0.03 0.14 7.90
CA ILE A 140 0.29 -1.20 7.33
C ILE A 140 1.65 -1.75 7.77
N ARG A 141 2.71 -0.95 7.68
CA ARG A 141 4.09 -1.40 7.91
C ARG A 141 4.45 -1.46 9.38
N ASN A 142 3.85 -0.59 10.20
CA ASN A 142 4.13 -0.47 11.63
C ASN A 142 2.80 -0.47 12.41
N PRO A 143 2.02 -1.56 12.33
CA PRO A 143 0.66 -1.59 12.85
C PRO A 143 0.58 -1.40 14.37
N SER A 144 1.64 -1.71 15.12
CA SER A 144 1.67 -1.53 16.57
C SER A 144 2.00 -0.09 17.01
N ASP A 145 2.67 0.69 16.17
CA ASP A 145 3.05 2.07 16.47
C ASP A 145 3.23 2.90 15.18
N PRO A 146 2.11 3.22 14.48
CA PRO A 146 2.18 4.00 13.26
C PRO A 146 2.65 5.45 13.52
N LYS A 147 2.30 6.04 14.67
CA LYS A 147 2.74 7.40 15.05
C LYS A 147 4.25 7.44 15.24
N GLY A 148 4.83 6.49 15.97
CA GLY A 148 6.27 6.39 16.16
C GLY A 148 7.04 6.11 14.87
N PHE A 149 6.47 5.32 13.95
CA PHE A 149 7.05 5.18 12.61
C PHE A 149 7.10 6.51 11.86
N LEU A 150 6.01 7.27 11.83
CA LEU A 150 5.98 8.57 11.16
C LEU A 150 6.98 9.56 11.76
N ARG A 151 7.09 9.61 13.10
CA ARG A 151 8.12 10.40 13.80
C ARG A 151 9.52 10.07 13.33
N LYS A 152 9.84 8.77 13.25
CA LYS A 152 11.15 8.30 12.76
C LYS A 152 11.36 8.73 11.30
N VAL A 153 10.37 8.54 10.44
CA VAL A 153 10.45 8.98 9.04
C VAL A 153 10.73 10.48 8.96
N PHE A 154 10.03 11.33 9.70
CA PHE A 154 10.26 12.77 9.67
C PHE A 154 11.62 13.17 10.22
N ALA A 155 12.05 12.55 11.31
CA ALA A 155 13.40 12.77 11.85
C ALA A 155 14.48 12.39 10.83
N THR A 156 14.32 11.24 10.16
CA THR A 156 15.23 10.80 9.10
C THR A 156 15.22 11.74 7.90
N VAL A 157 14.06 12.19 7.41
CA VAL A 157 13.99 13.16 6.31
C VAL A 157 14.72 14.45 6.69
N ALA A 158 14.47 14.98 7.88
CA ALA A 158 15.12 16.20 8.35
C ALA A 158 16.65 16.02 8.57
N GLU A 159 17.11 14.82 8.88
CA GLU A 159 18.54 14.49 8.90
C GLU A 159 19.11 14.51 7.48
N LEU A 160 18.49 13.79 6.55
CA LEU A 160 18.93 13.68 5.15
C LEU A 160 18.94 15.03 4.43
N GLU A 161 17.97 15.90 4.70
CA GLU A 161 17.89 17.25 4.11
C GLU A 161 19.05 18.15 4.57
N ARG A 162 19.56 17.95 5.79
CA ARG A 162 20.69 18.72 6.35
C ARG A 162 22.05 18.13 6.01
N ASP A 163 22.12 16.86 5.62
CA ASP A 163 23.37 16.17 5.34
C ASP A 163 23.97 16.65 4.00
N PRO A 164 25.16 17.28 4.00
CA PRO A 164 25.79 17.76 2.78
C PRO A 164 26.10 16.66 1.76
N GLU A 165 26.23 15.40 2.21
CA GLU A 165 26.45 14.24 1.34
C GLU A 165 25.35 14.11 0.27
N PHE A 166 24.09 14.41 0.64
CA PHE A 166 22.93 14.22 -0.22
C PHE A 166 22.48 15.49 -0.94
N LYS A 167 23.37 16.48 -1.09
CA LYS A 167 23.09 17.75 -1.77
C LYS A 167 22.50 17.57 -3.17
N THR A 168 22.91 16.53 -3.89
CA THR A 168 22.41 16.17 -5.24
C THR A 168 20.90 15.90 -5.28
N PHE A 169 20.27 15.58 -4.15
CA PHE A 169 18.84 15.31 -4.05
C PHE A 169 18.02 16.43 -3.38
N GLN A 170 18.64 17.55 -2.96
CA GLN A 170 17.96 18.62 -2.23
C GLN A 170 16.87 19.33 -3.05
N ASP A 171 17.05 19.43 -4.36
CA ASP A 171 16.03 19.94 -5.30
C ASP A 171 14.95 18.89 -5.63
N THR A 172 15.09 17.67 -5.10
CA THR A 172 14.12 16.57 -5.24
C THR A 172 13.69 16.00 -3.88
N PRO A 173 12.99 16.76 -3.02
CA PRO A 173 12.61 16.32 -1.67
C PRO A 173 11.84 14.99 -1.63
N GLY A 174 11.13 14.63 -2.71
CA GLY A 174 10.45 13.35 -2.85
C GLY A 174 11.38 12.13 -2.76
N ILE A 175 12.61 12.23 -3.25
CA ILE A 175 13.61 11.14 -3.19
C ILE A 175 14.05 10.90 -1.75
N LEU A 176 14.33 11.97 -1.00
CA LEU A 176 14.74 11.88 0.41
C LEU A 176 13.61 11.28 1.26
N ARG A 177 12.37 11.71 1.04
CA ARG A 177 11.17 11.10 1.68
C ARG A 177 11.03 9.63 1.34
N GLN A 178 11.23 9.25 0.07
CA GLN A 178 11.14 7.86 -0.34
C GLN A 178 12.21 6.99 0.31
N ALA A 179 13.45 7.49 0.44
CA ALA A 179 14.51 6.79 1.16
C ALA A 179 14.12 6.55 2.62
N ALA A 180 13.64 7.58 3.32
CA ALA A 180 13.20 7.46 4.71
C ALA A 180 12.01 6.49 4.89
N ILE A 181 11.07 6.44 3.94
CA ILE A 181 9.88 5.59 4.04
C ILE A 181 10.18 4.12 3.66
N ARG A 182 10.86 3.92 2.51
CA ARG A 182 11.04 2.58 1.94
C ARG A 182 12.28 1.86 2.46
N ASN A 183 13.30 2.60 2.89
CA ASN A 183 14.58 2.08 3.34
C ASN A 183 14.92 2.59 4.75
N LEU A 184 13.94 2.64 5.65
CA LEU A 184 14.11 3.22 7.00
C LEU A 184 15.29 2.62 7.80
N SER A 185 15.64 1.35 7.55
CA SER A 185 16.78 0.71 8.20
C SER A 185 18.15 1.24 7.76
N ASP A 186 18.27 1.66 6.49
CA ASP A 186 19.50 2.24 5.93
C ASP A 186 19.17 3.21 4.77
N PRO A 187 18.64 4.40 5.07
CA PRO A 187 18.25 5.36 4.04
C PRO A 187 19.47 5.97 3.37
N LYS A 188 20.58 6.15 4.09
CA LYS A 188 21.84 6.70 3.57
C LYS A 188 22.50 5.74 2.59
N GLY A 189 22.60 4.45 2.92
CA GLY A 189 23.12 3.43 2.00
C GLY A 189 22.31 3.37 0.70
N PHE A 190 20.98 3.40 0.79
CA PHE A 190 20.12 3.48 -0.40
C PHE A 190 20.44 4.70 -1.28
N LEU A 191 20.57 5.90 -0.67
CA LEU A 191 20.89 7.12 -1.41
C LEU A 191 22.29 7.09 -2.03
N ARG A 192 23.28 6.51 -1.36
CA ARG A 192 24.63 6.32 -1.93
C ARG A 192 24.60 5.42 -3.16
N THR A 193 23.85 4.32 -3.13
CA THR A 193 23.65 3.47 -4.30
C THR A 193 22.98 4.25 -5.44
N ALA A 194 21.93 5.02 -5.13
CA ALA A 194 21.27 5.85 -6.14
C ALA A 194 22.21 6.91 -6.73
N MET A 195 23.06 7.55 -5.93
CA MET A 195 24.07 8.50 -6.42
C MET A 195 25.09 7.84 -7.35
N ALA A 196 25.56 6.63 -7.00
CA ALA A 196 26.47 5.88 -7.86
C ALA A 196 25.83 5.57 -9.22
N THR A 197 24.55 5.16 -9.23
CA THR A 197 23.79 4.93 -10.46
C THR A 197 23.59 6.23 -11.24
N VAL A 198 23.25 7.35 -10.60
CA VAL A 198 23.14 8.66 -11.27
C VAL A 198 24.45 9.02 -11.96
N ALA A 199 25.57 8.88 -11.27
CA ALA A 199 26.90 9.18 -11.82
C ALA A 199 27.32 8.24 -12.95
N GLU A 200 26.81 7.00 -12.98
CA GLU A 200 26.98 6.09 -14.12
C GLU A 200 26.17 6.59 -15.33
N LEU A 201 24.88 6.88 -15.12
CA LEU A 201 23.96 7.31 -16.17
C LEU A 201 24.35 8.65 -16.79
N GLU A 202 24.85 9.61 -15.99
CA GLU A 202 25.31 10.91 -16.49
C GLU A 202 26.55 10.79 -17.41
N ARG A 203 27.41 9.80 -17.16
CA ARG A 203 28.61 9.53 -17.97
C ARG A 203 28.31 8.71 -19.22
N ASP A 204 27.19 8.00 -19.25
CA ASP A 204 26.80 7.16 -20.37
C ASP A 204 26.39 8.05 -21.58
N PRO A 205 27.08 7.96 -22.73
CA PRO A 205 26.74 8.74 -23.92
C PRO A 205 25.31 8.49 -24.43
N GLU A 206 24.73 7.33 -24.15
CA GLU A 206 23.35 7.00 -24.53
C GLU A 206 22.33 8.01 -23.96
N PHE A 207 22.60 8.57 -22.78
CA PHE A 207 21.69 9.46 -22.06
C PHE A 207 22.15 10.92 -22.04
N GLU A 208 23.06 11.32 -22.93
CA GLU A 208 23.61 12.67 -22.98
C GLU A 208 22.52 13.76 -23.11
N SER A 209 21.46 13.50 -23.88
CA SER A 209 20.31 14.41 -24.04
C SER A 209 19.54 14.67 -22.74
N LEU A 210 19.62 13.77 -21.76
CA LEU A 210 18.97 13.87 -20.46
C LEU A 210 19.78 14.62 -19.41
N ARG A 211 21.04 15.00 -19.71
CA ARG A 211 21.88 15.78 -18.78
C ARG A 211 21.27 17.13 -18.42
N ASN A 212 20.48 17.72 -19.32
CA ASN A 212 19.73 18.96 -19.07
C ASN A 212 18.44 18.73 -18.28
N THR A 213 18.06 17.46 -18.04
CA THR A 213 16.90 17.06 -17.22
C THR A 213 17.34 16.11 -16.10
N PRO A 214 18.20 16.57 -15.17
CA PRO A 214 18.82 15.71 -14.16
C PRO A 214 17.80 15.00 -13.27
N GLY A 215 16.60 15.57 -13.11
CA GLY A 215 15.49 14.94 -12.39
C GLY A 215 15.08 13.57 -12.96
N MET A 216 15.14 13.37 -14.28
CA MET A 216 14.77 12.09 -14.91
C MET A 216 15.81 11.00 -14.64
N ILE A 217 17.09 11.34 -14.68
CA ILE A 217 18.19 10.43 -14.35
C ILE A 217 18.09 10.00 -12.88
N ARG A 218 17.88 10.96 -11.97
CA ARG A 218 17.66 10.68 -10.54
C ARG A 218 16.42 9.81 -10.32
N HIS A 219 15.34 10.08 -11.03
CA HIS A 219 14.13 9.25 -10.96
C HIS A 219 14.39 7.80 -11.39
N ALA A 220 15.11 7.59 -12.50
CA ALA A 220 15.46 6.26 -12.98
C ALA A 220 16.27 5.48 -11.92
N ALA A 221 17.31 6.11 -11.36
CA ALA A 221 18.15 5.50 -10.33
C ALA A 221 17.37 5.08 -9.08
N VAL A 222 16.41 5.90 -8.64
CA VAL A 222 15.67 5.70 -7.38
C VAL A 222 14.45 4.78 -7.55
N HIS A 223 13.73 4.89 -8.66
CA HIS A 223 12.46 4.18 -8.88
C HIS A 223 12.58 2.94 -9.77
N ASN A 224 13.67 2.79 -10.51
CA ASN A 224 13.94 1.64 -11.37
C ASN A 224 15.33 1.04 -11.08
N PRO A 225 15.68 0.73 -9.82
CA PRO A 225 17.04 0.36 -9.44
C PRO A 225 17.54 -0.94 -10.10
N SER A 226 16.63 -1.82 -10.54
CA SER A 226 16.99 -3.07 -11.21
C SER A 226 17.33 -2.89 -12.69
N ASP A 227 16.79 -1.87 -13.36
CA ASP A 227 17.06 -1.57 -14.77
C ASP A 227 16.81 -0.07 -15.09
N PRO A 228 17.68 0.81 -14.59
CA PRO A 228 17.49 2.25 -14.78
C PRO A 228 17.70 2.66 -16.24
N LYS A 229 18.62 2.00 -16.96
CA LYS A 229 18.89 2.25 -18.40
C LYS A 229 17.69 1.86 -19.25
N GLY A 230 17.10 0.69 -19.02
CA GLY A 230 15.90 0.25 -19.73
C GLY A 230 14.70 1.15 -19.49
N PHE A 231 14.54 1.72 -18.28
CA PHE A 231 13.56 2.78 -18.04
C PHE A 231 13.84 4.02 -18.91
N LEU A 232 15.07 4.55 -18.88
CA LEU A 232 15.42 5.74 -19.67
C LEU A 232 15.27 5.54 -21.18
N ARG A 233 15.61 4.36 -21.70
CA ARG A 233 15.35 3.99 -23.10
C ARG A 233 13.87 4.09 -23.47
N LYS A 234 12.97 3.69 -22.56
CA LYS A 234 11.52 3.83 -22.79
C LYS A 234 11.08 5.29 -22.78
N VAL A 235 11.68 6.13 -21.94
CA VAL A 235 11.41 7.58 -21.90
C VAL A 235 11.88 8.28 -23.17
N LEU A 236 13.04 7.88 -23.71
CA LEU A 236 13.63 8.44 -24.93
C LEU A 236 13.02 7.89 -26.22
N ARG A 237 12.21 6.82 -26.15
CA ARG A 237 11.52 6.32 -27.34
C ARG A 237 10.55 7.41 -27.84
N PRO A 238 10.64 7.79 -29.13
CA PRO A 238 9.61 8.63 -29.70
C PRO A 238 8.27 7.92 -29.55
N LYS A 239 7.26 8.67 -29.09
CA LYS A 239 5.88 8.21 -29.10
C LYS A 239 5.56 7.86 -30.56
N PRO A 240 4.98 6.69 -30.88
CA PRO A 240 4.57 6.43 -32.25
C PRO A 240 3.66 7.59 -32.67
N GLU A 241 4.11 8.33 -33.67
CA GLU A 241 3.34 9.37 -34.31
C GLU A 241 2.00 8.72 -34.66
N THR A 242 0.91 9.28 -34.14
CA THR A 242 -0.42 8.85 -34.52
C THR A 242 -0.46 8.84 -36.04
N ALA A 243 -0.57 7.65 -36.63
CA ALA A 243 -0.80 7.52 -38.05
C ALA A 243 -2.02 8.38 -38.40
N ASP A 244 -1.79 9.49 -39.11
CA ASP A 244 -2.83 10.41 -39.53
C ASP A 244 -3.75 9.67 -40.54
N PRO A 245 -5.09 9.72 -40.37
CA PRO A 245 -6.03 8.82 -41.04
C PRO A 245 -6.44 9.35 -42.43
N ALA A 246 -5.48 9.50 -43.35
CA ALA A 246 -5.77 10.14 -44.64
C ALA A 246 -4.94 9.68 -45.86
N VAL A 247 -4.38 8.46 -45.89
CA VAL A 247 -3.91 7.88 -47.17
C VAL A 247 -4.98 6.92 -47.70
N LYS A 248 -5.75 7.43 -48.67
CA LYS A 248 -6.79 6.72 -49.42
C LYS A 248 -6.22 5.46 -50.10
N PRO A 249 -7.03 4.40 -50.26
CA PRO A 249 -6.59 3.14 -50.86
C PRO A 249 -6.27 3.37 -52.33
N TRP A 250 -5.03 3.11 -52.74
CA TRP A 250 -4.73 2.90 -54.15
C TRP A 250 -5.26 1.54 -54.55
N THR A 251 -6.41 1.57 -55.20
CA THR A 251 -6.90 0.54 -56.10
C THR A 251 -5.90 0.37 -57.24
N GLU A 252 -5.34 -0.83 -57.39
CA GLU A 252 -5.07 -1.49 -58.68
C GLU A 252 -4.38 -2.84 -58.43
N THR A 253 -5.16 -3.90 -58.44
CA THR A 253 -4.71 -5.15 -59.07
C THR A 253 -5.75 -5.52 -60.10
N VAL A 254 -5.54 -5.01 -61.32
CA VAL A 254 -5.98 -5.69 -62.52
C VAL A 254 -5.23 -7.02 -62.56
N THR A 255 -5.93 -8.12 -62.27
CA THR A 255 -5.58 -9.39 -62.90
C THR A 255 -6.81 -9.85 -63.67
N ASP A 256 -6.72 -9.61 -64.96
CA ASP A 256 -7.41 -10.34 -66.00
C ASP A 256 -7.23 -11.85 -65.78
N ARG A 257 -8.34 -12.54 -65.53
CA ARG A 257 -8.57 -13.93 -65.91
C ARG A 257 -10.03 -14.06 -66.32
N THR A 258 -10.25 -13.81 -67.60
CA THR A 258 -11.07 -14.61 -68.51
C THR A 258 -11.86 -15.80 -67.92
N GLU A 259 -13.17 -15.73 -68.17
CA GLU A 259 -14.06 -16.82 -68.66
C GLU A 259 -14.66 -17.86 -67.70
N GLY A 260 -15.98 -18.06 -67.88
CA GLY A 260 -16.78 -19.18 -67.38
C GLY A 260 -17.98 -18.74 -66.53
N ALA A 261 -18.99 -18.08 -67.11
CA ALA A 261 -20.21 -18.70 -67.66
C ALA A 261 -21.15 -19.36 -66.62
N ASP A 262 -22.35 -18.80 -66.59
CA ASP A 262 -23.65 -19.46 -66.36
C ASP A 262 -24.09 -19.92 -64.97
N ASN A 263 -25.17 -19.28 -64.51
CA ASN A 263 -26.53 -19.84 -64.40
C ASN A 263 -27.25 -19.56 -63.06
N VAL A 264 -28.30 -18.73 -63.19
CA VAL A 264 -29.70 -19.09 -62.86
C VAL A 264 -30.18 -18.98 -61.40
N ARG A 265 -31.02 -17.94 -61.23
CA ARG A 265 -32.36 -17.87 -60.63
C ARG A 265 -32.56 -18.15 -59.13
N GLN A 266 -33.26 -17.17 -58.51
CA GLN A 266 -34.49 -17.29 -57.70
C GLN A 266 -34.41 -18.30 -56.54
N ARG A 267 -34.43 -17.91 -55.26
CA ARG A 267 -35.54 -17.30 -54.50
C ARG A 267 -35.05 -16.99 -53.09
#